data_AF-A0A7V9ZG92-F1
#
_entry.id   AF-A0A7V9ZG92-F1
#
_cell.length_a   1.000
_cell.length_b   1.000
_cell.length_c   1.000
_cell.angle_alpha   90.00
_cell.angle_beta   90.00
_cell.angle_gamma   90.00
#
_symmetry.space_group_name_H-M   'P 1'
#
loop_
_entity.id
_entity.type
_entity.pdbx_description
1 polymer ?
#
loop_
_entity_poly.entity_id
_entity_poly.type
_entity_poly.pdbx_seq_one_letter_code
_entity_poly.pdbx_strand_id
1 'polypeptide(L)'
;RADRATAELSHSFGTPGSAFEASAGGLFENAWSTGPSVGATGGAWSFFGRTDSLKMRRPNPAIARGHLTSAMSRLVYDYEKQDVKGTLDSRIEHAFDAPVYIASENPSGDFTQLTFGGKASFPTFGTQRFAFRGHLVLTPGDPAPPQRFAYLGGAGTLATVDLLALGGDNLLYVEGEYSMPLKRPLVPFLGAPTVSLRYAAGSAGTGDIPDLIQNLGVGIGLRLLKVEYHIDPSYSRTPFSQRSAFSIGVSL
;
A
#
# COMPACT_ATOMS: atom_id res chain seq x y z
N ARG A 1 -16.65 -13.24 -5.36
CA ARG A 1 -15.92 -14.52 -5.37
C ARG A 1 -15.32 -14.61 -6.76
N ALA A 2 -14.07 -15.02 -6.88
CA ALA A 2 -13.39 -15.12 -8.16
C ALA A 2 -12.64 -16.45 -8.21
N ASP A 3 -12.69 -17.10 -9.37
CA ASP A 3 -11.79 -18.22 -9.68
C ASP A 3 -10.52 -17.65 -10.28
N ARG A 4 -9.37 -18.15 -9.83
CA ARG A 4 -8.07 -17.64 -10.26
C ARG A 4 -7.12 -18.79 -10.54
N ALA A 5 -6.50 -18.75 -11.71
CA ALA A 5 -5.40 -19.63 -12.10
C ALA A 5 -4.18 -18.78 -12.47
N THR A 6 -3.00 -19.15 -11.98
CA THR A 6 -1.75 -18.44 -12.28
C THR A 6 -0.68 -19.48 -12.63
N ALA A 7 0.04 -19.26 -13.72
CA ALA A 7 1.18 -20.07 -14.13
C ALA A 7 2.38 -19.15 -14.32
N GLU A 8 3.48 -19.44 -13.64
CA GLU A 8 4.65 -18.56 -13.59
C GLU A 8 5.93 -19.39 -13.61
N LEU A 9 6.90 -18.95 -14.40
CA LEU A 9 8.26 -19.47 -14.42
C LEU A 9 9.15 -18.41 -13.76
N SER A 10 9.87 -18.80 -12.72
CA SER A 10 10.82 -17.92 -12.04
C SER A 10 12.22 -18.49 -12.06
N HIS A 11 13.20 -17.59 -12.00
CA HIS A 11 14.60 -17.94 -11.88
C HIS A 11 15.29 -16.96 -10.93
N SER A 12 16.00 -17.53 -9.94
CA SER A 12 16.70 -16.80 -8.90
C SER A 12 18.20 -16.85 -9.09
N PHE A 13 18.84 -15.70 -9.04
CA PHE A 13 20.28 -15.51 -9.02
C PHE A 13 20.69 -14.93 -7.67
N GLY A 14 21.83 -15.36 -7.15
CA GLY A 14 22.30 -14.91 -5.83
C GLY A 14 23.80 -14.74 -5.78
N THR A 15 24.23 -13.70 -5.07
CA THR A 15 25.60 -13.50 -4.62
C THR A 15 25.58 -13.21 -3.12
N PRO A 16 26.70 -13.32 -2.38
CA PRO A 16 26.72 -12.92 -0.98
C PRO A 16 26.24 -11.47 -0.81
N GLY A 17 25.11 -11.32 -0.12
CA GLY A 17 24.49 -10.02 0.20
C GLY A 17 23.55 -9.44 -0.87
N SER A 18 23.23 -10.18 -1.93
CA SER A 18 22.14 -9.79 -2.83
C SER A 18 21.50 -10.99 -3.52
N ALA A 19 20.18 -10.95 -3.68
CA ALA A 19 19.41 -11.91 -4.44
C ALA A 19 18.55 -11.19 -5.48
N PHE A 20 18.36 -11.83 -6.62
CA PHE A 20 17.60 -11.32 -7.74
C PHE A 20 16.72 -12.44 -8.27
N GLU A 21 15.41 -12.24 -8.31
CA GLU A 21 14.46 -13.19 -8.88
C GLU A 21 13.73 -12.50 -10.02
N ALA A 22 13.77 -13.12 -11.20
CA ALA A 22 12.98 -12.71 -12.34
C ALA A 22 11.96 -13.78 -12.65
N SER A 23 10.73 -13.38 -12.95
CA SER A 23 9.67 -14.30 -13.31
C SER A 23 8.75 -13.74 -14.40
N ALA A 24 8.15 -14.65 -15.14
CA ALA A 24 7.16 -14.34 -16.17
C ALA A 24 6.08 -15.42 -16.20
N GLY A 25 4.85 -15.02 -16.49
CA GLY A 25 3.71 -15.91 -16.38
C GLY A 25 2.43 -15.37 -16.97
N GLY A 26 1.37 -16.16 -16.81
CA GLY A 26 0.01 -15.81 -17.20
C GLY A 26 -0.93 -15.94 -16.01
N LEU A 27 -1.98 -15.11 -16.03
CA LEU A 27 -3.09 -15.13 -15.09
C LEU A 27 -4.39 -15.20 -15.86
N PHE A 28 -5.25 -16.10 -15.40
CA PHE A 28 -6.65 -16.15 -15.76
C PHE A 28 -7.46 -15.96 -14.48
N GLU A 29 -8.38 -15.00 -14.51
CA GLU A 29 -9.28 -14.68 -13.42
C GLU A 29 -10.71 -14.63 -13.96
N ASN A 30 -11.65 -15.19 -13.22
CA ASN A 30 -13.07 -15.08 -13.51
C ASN A 30 -13.80 -14.59 -12.26
N ALA A 31 -14.19 -13.32 -12.28
CA ALA A 31 -14.85 -12.64 -11.19
C ALA A 31 -16.38 -12.78 -11.28
N TRP A 32 -16.94 -13.60 -10.39
CA TRP A 32 -18.39 -13.86 -10.29
C TRP A 32 -19.16 -12.80 -9.49
N SER A 33 -18.51 -11.70 -9.09
CA SER A 33 -18.96 -10.64 -8.15
C SER A 33 -18.86 -10.99 -6.66
N THR A 34 -18.35 -10.05 -5.84
CA THR A 34 -18.65 -9.86 -4.39
C THR A 34 -18.14 -8.47 -3.94
N GLY A 35 -19.01 -7.46 -3.88
CA GLY A 35 -18.72 -6.15 -3.28
C GLY A 35 -19.70 -5.09 -3.76
N PRO A 36 -20.13 -4.13 -2.91
CA PRO A 36 -21.36 -3.40 -3.14
C PRO A 36 -21.24 -2.51 -4.38
N SER A 37 -22.20 -2.61 -5.29
CA SER A 37 -22.50 -1.53 -6.22
C SER A 37 -22.81 -0.25 -5.43
N VAL A 38 -22.67 0.91 -6.06
CA VAL A 38 -23.06 2.21 -5.50
C VAL A 38 -24.45 2.06 -4.83
N GLY A 39 -24.51 2.21 -3.50
CA GLY A 39 -25.75 2.11 -2.72
C GLY A 39 -25.95 0.87 -1.84
N ALA A 40 -25.05 -0.13 -1.83
CA ALA A 40 -25.30 -1.31 -0.98
C ALA A 40 -24.99 -1.10 0.53
N THR A 41 -25.81 -1.72 1.36
CA THR A 41 -25.91 -1.51 2.82
C THR A 41 -25.23 -2.61 3.66
N GLY A 42 -24.57 -3.59 3.05
CA GLY A 42 -23.92 -4.71 3.73
C GLY A 42 -22.43 -4.83 3.42
N GLY A 43 -21.59 -4.86 4.44
CA GLY A 43 -20.13 -5.00 4.35
C GLY A 43 -19.55 -5.88 5.46
N ALA A 44 -18.28 -6.27 5.33
CA ALA A 44 -17.58 -7.08 6.34
C ALA A 44 -17.46 -6.33 7.70
N TRP A 45 -17.42 -7.09 8.80
CA TRP A 45 -17.46 -6.54 10.15
C TRP A 45 -16.10 -6.00 10.63
N SER A 46 -16.12 -5.00 11.52
CA SER A 46 -14.93 -4.45 12.19
C SER A 46 -15.20 -4.11 13.66
N PHE A 47 -14.14 -4.08 14.47
CA PHE A 47 -14.16 -3.62 15.87
C PHE A 47 -14.07 -2.08 16.00
N PHE A 48 -13.63 -1.36 14.96
CA PHE A 48 -13.44 0.09 14.97
C PHE A 48 -14.31 0.76 13.88
N GLY A 49 -14.74 2.02 14.07
CA GLY A 49 -15.53 2.77 13.07
C GLY A 49 -16.99 2.35 12.92
N ARG A 50 -17.60 1.77 13.97
CA ARG A 50 -18.96 1.18 13.95
C ARG A 50 -20.12 2.17 13.75
N THR A 51 -19.88 3.47 13.91
CA THR A 51 -20.92 4.51 13.97
C THR A 51 -20.99 5.42 12.75
N ASP A 52 -20.25 5.14 11.67
CA ASP A 52 -20.39 5.86 10.41
C ASP A 52 -21.83 5.68 9.86
N SER A 53 -22.35 6.71 9.19
CA SER A 53 -23.66 6.86 8.52
C SER A 53 -24.09 5.68 7.63
N LEU A 54 -23.12 4.82 7.39
CA LEU A 54 -23.12 3.69 6.53
C LEU A 54 -23.48 2.35 7.24
N LYS A 55 -23.56 2.31 8.58
CA LYS A 55 -24.00 1.16 9.42
C LYS A 55 -23.36 -0.19 9.04
N MET A 56 -22.03 -0.26 9.20
CA MET A 56 -21.06 -1.34 8.90
C MET A 56 -20.37 -1.19 7.53
N ARG A 57 -19.35 -0.33 7.40
CA ARG A 57 -18.68 -0.16 6.10
C ARG A 57 -17.18 0.06 6.24
N ARG A 58 -16.38 -1.00 6.23
CA ARG A 58 -15.10 -0.89 5.50
C ARG A 58 -15.48 -0.77 4.02
N PRO A 59 -14.91 0.18 3.27
CA PRO A 59 -15.01 0.15 1.82
C PRO A 59 -14.49 -1.21 1.36
N ASN A 60 -15.36 -2.07 0.85
CA ASN A 60 -14.89 -3.25 0.15
C ASN A 60 -14.56 -2.77 -1.26
N PRO A 61 -13.32 -2.92 -1.73
CA PRO A 61 -12.97 -2.59 -3.10
C PRO A 61 -14.01 -3.17 -4.06
N ALA A 62 -14.46 -2.36 -5.01
CA ALA A 62 -15.36 -2.84 -6.04
C ALA A 62 -14.64 -3.93 -6.87
N ILE A 63 -15.39 -4.90 -7.36
CA ILE A 63 -14.88 -5.93 -8.27
C ILE A 63 -15.84 -5.94 -9.45
N ALA A 64 -15.31 -5.67 -10.64
CA ALA A 64 -16.10 -5.75 -11.86
C ALA A 64 -16.35 -7.24 -12.20
N ARG A 65 -17.57 -7.56 -12.62
CA ARG A 65 -17.91 -8.92 -13.05
C ARG A 65 -17.31 -9.16 -14.43
N GLY A 66 -16.64 -10.30 -14.62
CA GLY A 66 -16.15 -10.73 -15.92
C GLY A 66 -14.88 -11.56 -15.83
N HIS A 67 -14.28 -11.78 -17.00
CA HIS A 67 -13.02 -12.51 -17.13
C HIS A 67 -11.87 -11.54 -17.27
N LEU A 68 -10.70 -11.92 -16.77
CA LEU A 68 -9.44 -11.23 -16.99
C LEU A 68 -8.39 -12.25 -17.41
N THR A 69 -7.76 -12.01 -18.54
CA THR A 69 -6.61 -12.80 -19.01
C THR A 69 -5.44 -11.86 -19.22
N SER A 70 -4.32 -12.13 -18.54
CA SER A 70 -3.15 -11.25 -18.58
C SER A 70 -1.84 -12.01 -18.63
N ALA A 71 -0.85 -11.43 -19.30
CA ALA A 71 0.55 -11.76 -19.13
C ALA A 71 1.14 -10.91 -18.00
N MET A 72 2.06 -11.48 -17.23
CA MET A 72 2.77 -10.76 -16.19
C MET A 72 4.25 -11.05 -16.19
N SER A 73 5.03 -10.06 -15.78
CA SER A 73 6.43 -10.23 -15.39
C SER A 73 6.65 -9.61 -14.03
N ARG A 74 7.56 -10.18 -13.25
CA ARG A 74 7.95 -9.67 -11.95
C ARG A 74 9.45 -9.76 -11.77
N LEU A 75 10.00 -8.79 -11.07
CA LEU A 75 11.40 -8.70 -10.70
C LEU A 75 11.47 -8.33 -9.23
N VAL A 76 12.11 -9.19 -8.45
CA VAL A 76 12.40 -8.98 -7.03
C VAL A 76 13.90 -8.88 -6.85
N TYR A 77 14.35 -7.83 -6.16
CA TYR A 77 15.75 -7.63 -5.82
C TYR A 77 15.86 -7.40 -4.31
N ASP A 78 16.60 -8.27 -3.65
CA ASP A 78 16.94 -8.16 -2.24
C ASP A 78 18.42 -7.82 -2.08
N TYR A 79 18.71 -6.92 -1.17
CA TYR A 79 20.05 -6.48 -0.80
C TYR A 79 20.18 -6.53 0.71
N GLU A 80 21.21 -7.22 1.19
CA GLU A 80 21.57 -7.25 2.60
C GLU A 80 23.08 -7.27 2.75
N LYS A 81 23.64 -6.15 3.21
CA LYS A 81 25.07 -6.06 3.51
C LYS A 81 25.28 -5.25 4.77
N GLN A 82 25.95 -5.87 5.74
CA GLN A 82 26.15 -5.31 7.07
C GLN A 82 24.80 -4.96 7.72
N ASP A 83 24.53 -3.68 7.95
CA ASP A 83 23.30 -3.19 8.57
C ASP A 83 22.33 -2.52 7.58
N VAL A 84 22.66 -2.55 6.29
CA VAL A 84 21.83 -2.04 5.20
C VAL A 84 21.02 -3.17 4.61
N LYS A 85 19.70 -2.99 4.58
CA LYS A 85 18.75 -3.91 3.96
C LYS A 85 17.90 -3.16 2.95
N GLY A 86 17.63 -3.78 1.81
CA GLY A 86 16.78 -3.22 0.77
C GLY A 86 16.03 -4.31 0.03
N THR A 87 14.79 -4.02 -0.36
CA THR A 87 13.99 -4.88 -1.23
C THR A 87 13.31 -4.00 -2.26
N LEU A 88 13.36 -4.41 -3.52
CA LEU A 88 12.60 -3.84 -4.62
C LEU A 88 11.76 -4.97 -5.25
N ASP A 89 10.47 -4.74 -5.38
CA ASP A 89 9.52 -5.61 -6.07
C ASP A 89 8.91 -4.79 -7.20
N SER A 90 9.03 -5.26 -8.42
CA SER A 90 8.47 -4.61 -9.59
C SER A 90 7.69 -5.63 -10.41
N ARG A 91 6.51 -5.22 -10.88
CA ARG A 91 5.60 -6.07 -11.64
C ARG A 91 5.03 -5.28 -12.80
N ILE A 92 4.93 -5.96 -13.93
CA ILE A 92 4.22 -5.51 -15.11
C ILE A 92 3.10 -6.51 -15.36
N GLU A 93 1.87 -6.04 -15.50
CA GLU A 93 0.72 -6.84 -15.92
C GLU A 93 0.16 -6.21 -17.19
N HIS A 94 -0.02 -7.01 -18.23
CA HIS A 94 -0.72 -6.60 -19.44
C HIS A 94 -1.91 -7.54 -19.63
N ALA A 95 -3.12 -6.99 -19.52
CA ALA A 95 -4.35 -7.73 -19.74
C ALA A 95 -4.77 -7.62 -21.20
N PHE A 96 -5.10 -8.76 -21.80
CA PHE A 96 -5.58 -8.84 -23.18
C PHE A 96 -7.11 -8.77 -23.28
N ASP A 97 -7.77 -9.08 -22.16
CA ASP A 97 -9.22 -9.06 -21.99
C ASP A 97 -9.45 -8.76 -20.51
N ALA A 98 -10.24 -7.73 -20.20
CA ALA A 98 -10.64 -7.44 -18.83
C ALA A 98 -12.02 -6.77 -18.77
N PRO A 99 -12.69 -6.80 -17.61
CA PRO A 99 -14.01 -6.20 -17.48
C PRO A 99 -13.93 -4.67 -17.59
N VAL A 100 -14.69 -4.10 -18.52
CA VAL A 100 -14.84 -2.64 -18.65
C VAL A 100 -15.71 -2.11 -17.49
N TYR A 101 -15.14 -1.27 -16.63
CA TYR A 101 -15.83 -0.72 -15.45
C TYR A 101 -16.21 0.76 -15.59
N ILE A 102 -15.46 1.51 -16.39
CA ILE A 102 -15.69 2.92 -16.71
C ILE A 102 -15.79 3.00 -18.24
N ALA A 103 -16.42 4.04 -18.77
CA ALA A 103 -16.40 4.30 -20.21
C ALA A 103 -14.93 4.38 -20.69
N SER A 104 -14.44 3.29 -21.28
CA SER A 104 -13.18 3.21 -22.01
C SER A 104 -13.49 3.25 -23.50
N GLU A 105 -12.60 3.85 -24.27
CA GLU A 105 -12.67 3.84 -25.73
C GLU A 105 -12.41 2.43 -26.29
N ASN A 106 -11.83 1.55 -25.47
CA ASN A 106 -11.48 0.20 -25.82
C ASN A 106 -12.51 -0.83 -25.32
N PRO A 107 -13.25 -1.49 -26.22
CA PRO A 107 -14.27 -2.46 -25.83
C PRO A 107 -13.68 -3.76 -25.27
N SER A 108 -12.38 -4.04 -25.46
CA SER A 108 -11.71 -5.23 -24.88
C SER A 108 -11.40 -5.08 -23.39
N GLY A 109 -11.36 -3.85 -22.88
CA GLY A 109 -10.88 -3.55 -21.53
C GLY A 109 -9.41 -3.92 -21.31
N ASP A 110 -8.60 -4.00 -22.38
CA ASP A 110 -7.16 -4.18 -22.21
C ASP A 110 -6.55 -3.06 -21.35
N PHE A 111 -5.50 -3.40 -20.61
CA PHE A 111 -4.77 -2.41 -19.82
C PHE A 111 -3.34 -2.91 -19.58
N THR A 112 -2.45 -1.97 -19.31
CA THR A 112 -1.10 -2.29 -18.80
C THR A 112 -0.94 -1.61 -17.45
N GLN A 113 -0.56 -2.36 -16.42
CA GLN A 113 -0.31 -1.82 -15.09
C GLN A 113 1.12 -2.14 -14.66
N LEU A 114 1.82 -1.10 -14.21
CA LEU A 114 3.12 -1.17 -13.58
C LEU A 114 2.94 -1.01 -12.08
N THR A 115 3.51 -1.93 -11.30
CA THR A 115 3.52 -1.86 -9.85
C THR A 115 4.96 -1.92 -9.36
N PHE A 116 5.35 -0.97 -8.53
CA PHE A 116 6.64 -0.93 -7.86
C PHE A 116 6.43 -0.86 -6.35
N GLY A 117 7.19 -1.66 -5.60
CA GLY A 117 7.26 -1.65 -4.15
C GLY A 117 8.72 -1.62 -3.73
N GLY A 118 9.09 -0.65 -2.89
CA GLY A 118 10.45 -0.50 -2.41
C GLY A 118 10.48 -0.41 -0.89
N LYS A 119 11.48 -1.03 -0.27
CA LYS A 119 11.77 -0.84 1.15
C LYS A 119 13.28 -0.77 1.33
N ALA A 120 13.76 0.10 2.20
CA ALA A 120 15.16 0.15 2.59
C ALA A 120 15.27 0.48 4.08
N SER A 121 16.28 -0.05 4.76
CA SER A 121 16.63 0.33 6.12
C SER A 121 18.14 0.34 6.29
N PHE A 122 18.67 1.37 6.93
CA PHE A 122 20.10 1.51 7.18
C PHE A 122 20.36 2.25 8.50
N PRO A 123 21.52 2.00 9.14
CA PRO A 123 21.94 2.77 10.31
C PRO A 123 22.27 4.20 9.90
N THR A 124 22.09 5.13 10.84
CA THR A 124 22.47 6.53 10.68
C THR A 124 23.57 6.87 11.69
N PHE A 125 23.31 7.68 12.71
CA PHE A 125 24.29 8.00 13.74
C PHE A 125 24.13 7.11 14.97
N GLY A 126 25.21 6.44 15.37
CA GLY A 126 25.19 5.55 16.53
C GLY A 126 24.18 4.39 16.37
N THR A 127 23.22 4.28 17.29
CA THR A 127 22.18 3.24 17.28
C THR A 127 20.90 3.64 16.55
N GLN A 128 20.89 4.79 15.88
CA GLN A 128 19.73 5.33 15.18
C GLN A 128 19.57 4.69 13.81
N ARG A 129 18.33 4.56 13.33
CA ARG A 129 18.05 3.93 12.03
C ARG A 129 17.07 4.76 11.22
N PHE A 130 17.26 4.74 9.92
CA PHE A 130 16.28 5.23 8.95
C PHE A 130 15.67 4.06 8.20
N ALA A 131 14.37 4.13 7.95
CA ALA A 131 13.64 3.19 7.12
C ALA A 131 12.85 3.98 6.07
N PHE A 132 12.88 3.50 4.83
CA PHE A 132 12.15 4.05 3.71
C PHE A 132 11.22 2.99 3.15
N ARG A 133 10.02 3.39 2.74
CA ARG A 133 9.06 2.55 2.03
C ARG A 133 8.46 3.36 0.88
N GLY A 134 8.33 2.74 -0.28
CA GLY A 134 7.69 3.32 -1.46
C GLY A 134 6.74 2.33 -2.10
N HIS A 135 5.65 2.83 -2.67
CA HIS A 135 4.74 2.06 -3.50
C HIS A 135 4.22 2.94 -4.64
N LEU A 136 4.28 2.44 -5.86
CA LEU A 136 3.84 3.14 -7.07
C LEU A 136 3.02 2.17 -7.91
N VAL A 137 1.84 2.60 -8.33
CA VAL A 137 1.01 1.92 -9.32
C VAL A 137 0.74 2.91 -10.44
N LEU A 138 1.01 2.51 -11.68
CA LEU A 138 0.76 3.31 -12.87
C LEU A 138 0.03 2.46 -13.90
N THR A 139 -1.05 2.99 -14.44
CA THR A 139 -1.81 2.33 -15.50
C THR A 139 -1.84 3.26 -16.72
N PRO A 140 -0.81 3.21 -17.60
CA PRO A 140 -0.81 4.01 -18.81
C PRO A 140 -1.89 3.53 -19.80
N GLY A 141 -2.59 4.48 -20.42
CA GLY A 141 -3.61 4.19 -21.43
C GLY A 141 -4.98 3.95 -20.81
N ASP A 142 -5.60 2.82 -21.16
CA ASP A 142 -6.92 2.45 -20.67
C ASP A 142 -6.91 2.13 -19.16
N PRO A 143 -7.96 2.53 -18.42
CA PRO A 143 -8.01 2.37 -16.98
C PRO A 143 -8.16 0.90 -16.59
N ALA A 144 -7.46 0.50 -15.52
CA ALA A 144 -7.57 -0.86 -15.01
C ALA A 144 -8.93 -1.07 -14.33
N PRO A 145 -9.46 -2.30 -14.29
CA PRO A 145 -10.70 -2.55 -13.57
C PRO A 145 -10.49 -2.44 -12.04
N PRO A 146 -11.55 -2.21 -11.25
CA PRO A 146 -11.47 -1.97 -9.81
C PRO A 146 -10.75 -3.03 -8.97
N GLN A 147 -10.77 -4.29 -9.41
CA GLN A 147 -9.98 -5.36 -8.77
C GLN A 147 -8.45 -5.18 -8.89
N ARG A 148 -7.99 -4.19 -9.67
CA ARG A 148 -6.59 -3.76 -9.81
C ARG A 148 -6.33 -2.37 -9.22
N PHE A 149 -7.32 -1.77 -8.56
CA PHE A 149 -7.10 -0.52 -7.85
C PHE A 149 -6.24 -0.76 -6.61
N ALA A 150 -5.38 0.20 -6.33
CA ALA A 150 -4.62 0.29 -5.11
C ALA A 150 -5.19 1.42 -4.24
N TYR A 151 -5.04 1.29 -2.92
CA TYR A 151 -5.74 2.13 -1.96
C TYR A 151 -4.82 2.69 -0.88
N LEU A 152 -5.06 3.93 -0.46
CA LEU A 152 -4.42 4.60 0.67
C LEU A 152 -5.46 5.07 1.69
N GLY A 153 -4.96 5.35 2.90
CA GLY A 153 -5.72 5.82 4.03
C GLY A 153 -5.68 4.84 5.21
N GLY A 154 -5.74 5.39 6.41
CA GLY A 154 -5.60 4.67 7.67
C GLY A 154 -4.16 4.56 8.18
N ALA A 155 -4.03 4.05 9.40
CA ALA A 155 -2.79 4.05 10.19
C ALA A 155 -1.54 3.44 9.49
N GLY A 156 -1.74 2.46 8.61
CA GLY A 156 -0.66 1.78 7.89
C GLY A 156 -0.13 2.55 6.67
N THR A 157 -0.82 3.62 6.26
CA THR A 157 -0.41 4.53 5.18
C THR A 157 -0.55 5.98 5.68
N LEU A 158 -1.59 6.69 5.26
CA LEU A 158 -1.90 8.06 5.63
C LEU A 158 -2.87 8.09 6.82
N ALA A 159 -2.34 8.29 8.03
CA ALA A 159 -3.13 8.19 9.26
C ALA A 159 -4.23 9.26 9.39
N THR A 160 -4.05 10.43 8.78
CA THR A 160 -5.06 11.51 8.74
C THR A 160 -6.16 11.31 7.71
N VAL A 161 -6.06 10.26 6.88
CA VAL A 161 -7.03 9.93 5.83
C VAL A 161 -7.81 8.70 6.26
N ASP A 162 -9.11 8.70 6.02
CA ASP A 162 -9.97 7.56 6.35
C ASP A 162 -9.51 6.28 5.64
N LEU A 163 -9.73 5.13 6.28
CA LEU A 163 -9.22 3.84 5.80
C LEU A 163 -9.71 3.51 4.38
N LEU A 164 -8.76 3.31 3.45
CA LEU A 164 -9.01 3.01 2.02
C LEU A 164 -9.81 4.11 1.29
N ALA A 165 -9.78 5.35 1.76
CA ALA A 165 -10.56 6.44 1.17
C ALA A 165 -10.01 6.93 -0.18
N LEU A 166 -8.70 6.79 -0.42
CA LEU A 166 -8.10 7.08 -1.72
C LEU A 166 -7.93 5.77 -2.46
N GLY A 167 -8.47 5.66 -3.66
CA GLY A 167 -8.43 4.43 -4.44
C GLY A 167 -8.42 4.70 -5.93
N GLY A 168 -7.63 3.93 -6.68
CA GLY A 168 -7.54 4.08 -8.13
C GLY A 168 -6.51 3.16 -8.76
N ASP A 169 -6.40 3.24 -10.09
CA ASP A 169 -5.44 2.48 -10.90
C ASP A 169 -4.08 3.19 -11.04
N ASN A 170 -3.97 4.40 -10.51
CA ASN A 170 -2.74 5.15 -10.35
C ASN A 170 -2.58 5.54 -8.88
N LEU A 171 -1.42 5.26 -8.29
CA LEU A 171 -1.13 5.51 -6.88
C LEU A 171 0.35 5.82 -6.69
N LEU A 172 0.68 6.83 -5.88
CA LEU A 172 2.01 7.03 -5.34
C LEU A 172 1.94 7.09 -3.82
N TYR A 173 2.84 6.38 -3.17
CA TYR A 173 3.04 6.41 -1.74
C TYR A 173 4.52 6.36 -1.41
N VAL A 174 4.97 7.26 -0.55
CA VAL A 174 6.32 7.28 0.01
C VAL A 174 6.25 7.50 1.52
N GLU A 175 7.14 6.84 2.24
CA GLU A 175 7.25 6.93 3.68
C GLU A 175 8.72 6.88 4.09
N GLY A 176 9.11 7.80 4.97
CA GLY A 176 10.38 7.78 5.67
C GLY A 176 10.13 7.76 7.17
N GLU A 177 10.78 6.83 7.87
CA GLU A 177 10.75 6.75 9.32
C GLU A 177 12.18 6.80 9.87
N TYR A 178 12.41 7.75 10.75
CA TYR A 178 13.64 7.89 11.50
C TYR A 178 13.41 7.48 12.95
N SER A 179 14.22 6.55 13.45
CA SER A 179 14.06 5.95 14.77
C SER A 179 15.31 6.12 15.63
N MET A 180 15.10 6.52 16.89
CA MET A 180 16.13 6.85 17.85
C MET A 180 15.87 6.12 19.17
N PRO A 181 16.61 5.04 19.47
CA PRO A 181 16.56 4.40 20.77
C PRO A 181 17.07 5.36 21.86
N LEU A 182 16.29 5.56 22.92
CA LEU A 182 16.69 6.35 24.08
C LEU A 182 17.64 5.54 24.97
N LYS A 183 18.66 6.19 25.51
CA LYS A 183 19.61 5.50 26.40
C LYS A 183 18.99 5.10 27.74
N ARG A 184 18.04 5.89 28.24
CA ARG A 184 17.33 5.72 29.51
C ARG A 184 15.94 6.37 29.45
N PRO A 185 14.96 5.92 30.26
CA PRO A 185 15.03 4.78 31.17
C PRO A 185 14.99 3.44 30.42
N LEU A 186 15.59 2.39 31.00
CA LEU A 186 15.35 1.02 30.54
C LEU A 186 14.11 0.50 31.23
N VAL A 187 13.12 0.10 30.46
CA VAL A 187 11.91 -0.52 31.01
C VAL A 187 12.20 -2.02 31.18
N PRO A 188 12.01 -2.61 32.38
CA PRO A 188 12.22 -4.03 32.58
C PRO A 188 11.48 -4.86 31.52
N PHE A 189 12.16 -5.86 30.95
CA PHE A 189 11.66 -6.77 29.89
C PHE A 189 11.37 -6.14 28.51
N LEU A 190 11.09 -4.83 28.45
CA LEU A 190 10.73 -4.09 27.23
C LEU A 190 11.90 -3.31 26.61
N GLY A 191 13.01 -3.15 27.33
CA GLY A 191 14.22 -2.51 26.82
C GLY A 191 14.13 -0.98 26.78
N ALA A 192 14.95 -0.39 25.92
CA ALA A 192 14.98 1.06 25.72
C ALA A 192 13.74 1.52 24.91
N PRO A 193 13.05 2.59 25.32
CA PRO A 193 12.06 3.23 24.48
C PRO A 193 12.70 3.84 23.23
N THR A 194 11.96 3.87 22.14
CA THR A 194 12.37 4.45 20.86
C THR A 194 11.51 5.65 20.55
N VAL A 195 12.13 6.78 20.20
CA VAL A 195 11.43 7.93 19.62
C VAL A 195 11.53 7.82 18.11
N SER A 196 10.45 8.14 17.40
CA SER A 196 10.40 8.08 15.95
C SER A 196 9.81 9.35 15.35
N LEU A 197 10.32 9.72 14.19
CA LEU A 197 9.78 10.75 13.31
C LEU A 197 9.39 10.07 12.01
N ARG A 198 8.15 10.23 11.60
CA ARG A 198 7.61 9.62 10.39
C ARG A 198 7.13 10.71 9.44
N TYR A 199 7.51 10.62 8.18
CA TYR A 199 6.94 11.40 7.11
C TYR A 199 6.33 10.43 6.11
N ALA A 200 5.09 10.67 5.70
CA ALA A 200 4.45 9.92 4.63
C ALA A 200 3.77 10.89 3.68
N ALA A 201 3.81 10.59 2.38
CA ALA A 201 3.07 11.31 1.37
C ALA A 201 2.49 10.34 0.35
N GLY A 202 1.26 10.60 -0.10
CA GLY A 202 0.69 9.78 -1.14
C GLY A 202 -0.68 10.23 -1.63
N SER A 203 -1.08 9.66 -2.75
CA SER A 203 -2.41 9.82 -3.34
C SER A 203 -2.73 8.64 -4.25
N ALA A 204 -4.01 8.45 -4.54
CA ALA A 204 -4.49 7.44 -5.47
C ALA A 204 -5.71 7.98 -6.23
N GLY A 205 -5.76 7.72 -7.53
CA GLY A 205 -6.79 8.21 -8.44
C GLY A 205 -6.93 7.35 -9.69
N THR A 206 -7.99 7.61 -10.45
CA THR A 206 -8.26 6.92 -11.72
C THR A 206 -7.74 7.75 -12.88
N GLY A 207 -6.90 7.17 -13.73
CA GLY A 207 -6.30 7.83 -14.90
C GLY A 207 -5.11 8.75 -14.60
N ASP A 208 -5.09 9.41 -13.44
CA ASP A 208 -3.97 10.22 -12.97
C ASP A 208 -3.69 10.05 -11.47
N ILE A 209 -2.54 10.59 -11.02
CA ILE A 209 -2.21 10.70 -9.60
C ILE A 209 -2.61 12.10 -9.14
N PRO A 210 -3.62 12.24 -8.26
CA PRO A 210 -4.00 13.54 -7.73
C PRO A 210 -2.91 14.14 -6.84
N ASP A 211 -3.14 15.38 -6.38
CA ASP A 211 -2.25 16.04 -5.42
C ASP A 211 -1.96 15.15 -4.20
N LEU A 212 -0.71 15.16 -3.75
CA LEU A 212 -0.24 14.32 -2.66
C LEU A 212 -0.68 14.88 -1.31
N ILE A 213 -1.29 14.01 -0.50
CA ILE A 213 -1.57 14.31 0.90
C ILE A 213 -0.33 13.95 1.72
N GLN A 214 0.02 14.81 2.68
CA GLN A 214 1.18 14.64 3.54
C GLN A 214 0.76 14.29 4.96
N ASN A 215 1.61 13.52 5.63
CA ASN A 215 1.49 13.15 7.03
C ASN A 215 2.86 13.29 7.70
N LEU A 216 2.89 14.05 8.78
CA LEU A 216 4.03 14.14 9.68
C LEU A 216 3.65 13.53 11.02
N GLY A 217 4.41 12.55 11.46
CA GLY A 217 4.18 11.78 12.67
C GLY A 217 5.34 11.87 13.66
N VAL A 218 5.00 11.92 14.95
CA VAL A 218 5.95 11.68 16.04
C VAL A 218 5.44 10.50 16.85
N GLY A 219 6.31 9.53 17.10
CA GLY A 219 5.94 8.32 17.81
C GLY A 219 6.88 7.95 18.93
N ILE A 220 6.33 7.24 19.92
CA ILE A 220 7.08 6.60 21.00
C ILE A 220 6.77 5.10 20.92
N GLY A 221 7.82 4.30 20.86
CA GLY A 221 7.77 2.85 20.80
C GLY A 221 8.45 2.20 22.00
N LEU A 222 7.91 1.07 22.43
CA LEU A 222 8.58 0.04 23.21
C LEU A 222 8.59 -1.23 22.36
N ARG A 223 9.44 -2.20 22.69
CA ARG A 223 9.73 -3.42 21.91
C ARG A 223 8.61 -3.96 21.00
N LEU A 224 7.38 -4.03 21.50
CA LEU A 224 6.22 -4.59 20.78
C LEU A 224 5.15 -3.58 20.36
N LEU A 225 5.18 -2.35 20.89
CA LEU A 225 4.09 -1.38 20.74
C LEU A 225 4.65 -0.02 20.39
N LYS A 226 4.06 0.59 19.37
CA LYS A 226 4.35 1.96 18.95
C LYS A 226 3.07 2.76 18.95
N VAL A 227 3.09 3.93 19.58
CA VAL A 227 2.02 4.92 19.48
C VAL A 227 2.57 6.12 18.74
N GLU A 228 1.82 6.59 17.75
CA GLU A 228 2.20 7.76 16.97
C GLU A 228 1.08 8.78 16.93
N TYR A 229 1.45 10.04 16.93
CA TYR A 229 0.58 11.17 16.66
C TYR A 229 0.96 11.78 15.32
N HIS A 230 -0.02 11.95 14.43
CA HIS A 230 0.14 12.41 13.05
C HIS A 230 -0.61 13.71 12.80
N ILE A 231 -0.05 14.56 11.95
CA ILE A 231 -0.68 15.79 11.44
C ILE A 231 -0.55 15.86 9.93
N ASP A 232 -1.54 16.46 9.27
CA ASP A 232 -1.44 16.90 7.88
C ASP A 232 -1.04 18.39 7.88
N PRO A 233 0.20 18.74 7.50
CA PRO A 233 0.68 20.12 7.54
C PRO A 233 0.00 21.01 6.48
N SER A 234 -0.52 20.40 5.41
CA SER A 234 -1.14 21.04 4.26
C SER A 234 -2.67 20.93 4.29
N TYR A 235 -3.25 20.68 5.47
CA TYR A 235 -4.66 20.31 5.62
C TYR A 235 -5.61 21.21 4.82
N SER A 236 -6.25 20.60 3.83
CA SER A 236 -7.47 21.11 3.21
C SER A 236 -8.63 20.22 3.66
N ARG A 237 -9.75 20.86 4.04
CA ARG A 237 -10.91 20.13 4.55
C ARG A 237 -11.56 19.35 3.41
N THR A 238 -11.42 18.02 3.42
CA THR A 238 -12.16 17.11 2.53
C THR A 238 -13.09 16.22 3.36
N PRO A 239 -14.08 15.53 2.75
CA PRO A 239 -14.94 14.59 3.47
C PRO A 239 -14.20 13.40 4.10
N PHE A 240 -12.97 13.13 3.66
CA PHE A 240 -12.20 11.92 3.99
C PHE A 240 -10.90 12.19 4.74
N SER A 241 -10.61 13.46 5.05
CA SER A 241 -9.37 13.89 5.71
C SER A 241 -9.64 14.60 7.04
N GLN A 242 -8.79 14.32 8.01
CA GLN A 242 -8.76 14.95 9.32
C GLN A 242 -7.44 15.69 9.51
N ARG A 243 -7.43 16.73 10.35
CA ARG A 243 -6.21 17.53 10.56
C ARG A 243 -5.11 16.75 11.30
N SER A 244 -5.51 15.83 12.18
CA SER A 244 -4.60 15.04 13.01
C SER A 244 -5.20 13.68 13.34
N ALA A 245 -4.35 12.68 13.60
CA ALA A 245 -4.77 11.34 13.97
C ALA A 245 -3.79 10.68 14.94
N PHE A 246 -4.26 9.67 15.68
CA PHE A 246 -3.42 8.77 16.45
C PHE A 246 -3.39 7.39 15.79
N SER A 247 -2.22 6.77 15.73
CA SER A 247 -2.07 5.37 15.33
C SER A 247 -1.40 4.55 16.42
N ILE A 248 -1.78 3.27 16.48
CA ILE A 248 -1.12 2.26 17.30
C ILE A 248 -0.64 1.17 16.35
N GLY A 249 0.65 0.88 16.40
CA GLY A 249 1.30 -0.16 15.61
C GLY A 249 1.96 -1.21 16.50
N VAL A 250 2.15 -2.40 15.96
CA VAL A 250 2.98 -3.44 16.56
C VAL A 250 4.36 -3.34 15.93
N SER A 251 5.38 -3.15 16.75
CA SER A 251 6.79 -3.25 16.34
C SER A 251 7.18 -4.72 16.46
N LEU A 252 7.56 -5.38 15.37
CA LEU A 252 8.20 -6.70 15.40
C LEU A 252 9.67 -6.55 15.03
#